data_AF-A0A101WE15-F1
#
_entry.id   AF-A0A101WE15-F1
#
_cell.length_a   1.000
_cell.length_b   1.000
_cell.length_c   1.000
_cell.angle_alpha   90.00
_cell.angle_beta   90.00
_cell.angle_gamma   90.00
#
_symmetry.space_group_name_H-M   'P 1'
#
loop_
_entity.id
_entity.type
_entity.pdbx_description
1 polymer ?
#
loop_
_entity_poly.entity_id
_entity_poly.type
_entity_poly.pdbx_seq_one_letter_code
_entity_poly.pdbx_strand_id
1 'polypeptide(L)'
;MARTSIKHLIEKEGIASILFLVFCTALALTFTASVGTSNQAPSASHAVAPWIFGPIQILLLYIPPLIGALFFPIIIIAGLAGLPWLVNYLGERSGERIFSVFFCLVIVLLFWFMVQEVWWI
;
A
#
# COMPACT_ATOMS: atom_id res chain seq x y z
N MET A 1 15.36 -26.73 1.95
CA MET A 1 14.05 -26.53 1.29
C MET A 1 13.72 -27.78 0.49
N ALA A 2 12.68 -28.52 0.86
CA ALA A 2 12.20 -29.64 0.04
C ALA A 2 11.71 -29.09 -1.30
N ARG A 3 12.26 -29.53 -2.44
CA ARG A 3 11.82 -29.07 -3.76
C ARG A 3 10.48 -29.74 -4.08
N THR A 4 9.41 -28.97 -4.00
CA THR A 4 8.10 -29.36 -4.54
C THR A 4 8.17 -29.46 -6.06
N SER A 5 7.48 -30.45 -6.64
CA SER A 5 7.36 -30.58 -8.09
C SER A 5 6.67 -29.36 -8.68
N ILE A 6 7.14 -28.90 -9.85
CA ILE A 6 6.52 -27.79 -10.60
C ILE A 6 5.03 -28.05 -10.81
N LYS A 7 4.63 -29.29 -11.10
CA LYS A 7 3.22 -29.67 -11.27
C LYS A 7 2.40 -29.40 -10.02
N HIS A 8 2.96 -29.71 -8.84
CA HIS A 8 2.31 -29.48 -7.57
C HIS A 8 2.24 -27.99 -7.20
N LEU A 9 3.24 -27.19 -7.61
CA LEU A 9 3.20 -25.74 -7.42
C LEU A 9 2.09 -25.10 -8.28
N ILE A 10 2.00 -25.47 -9.55
CA ILE A 10 0.96 -25.00 -10.48
C ILE A 10 -0.43 -25.31 -9.93
N GLU A 11 -0.64 -26.52 -9.41
CA GLU A 11 -1.92 -26.91 -8.81
C GLU A 11 -2.29 -26.03 -7.61
N LYS A 12 -1.34 -25.78 -6.70
CA LYS A 12 -1.56 -24.92 -5.52
C LYS A 12 -1.81 -23.47 -5.89
N GLU A 13 -1.06 -22.92 -6.83
CA GLU A 13 -1.25 -21.55 -7.35
C GLU A 13 -2.58 -21.43 -8.09
N GLY A 14 -2.98 -22.47 -8.83
CA GLY A 14 -4.29 -22.55 -9.47
C GLY A 14 -5.44 -22.50 -8.45
N ILE A 15 -5.36 -23.30 -7.39
CA ILE A 15 -6.37 -23.28 -6.31
C ILE A 15 -6.38 -21.90 -5.62
N ALA A 16 -5.21 -21.34 -5.31
CA ALA A 16 -5.11 -20.03 -4.67
C ALA A 16 -5.70 -18.91 -5.54
N SER A 17 -5.46 -18.94 -6.85
CA SER A 17 -6.02 -17.94 -7.78
C SER A 17 -7.54 -18.05 -7.90
N ILE A 18 -8.10 -19.27 -7.96
CA ILE A 18 -9.55 -19.49 -7.94
C ILE A 18 -10.15 -18.95 -6.64
N LEU A 19 -9.57 -19.27 -5.49
CA LEU A 19 -10.04 -18.77 -4.19
C LEU A 19 -9.98 -17.24 -4.11
N PHE A 20 -8.90 -16.64 -4.60
CA PHE A 20 -8.76 -15.18 -4.65
C PHE A 20 -9.82 -14.54 -5.55
N LEU A 21 -10.09 -15.11 -6.73
CA LEU A 21 -11.15 -14.64 -7.62
C LEU A 21 -12.52 -14.73 -6.96
N VAL A 22 -12.85 -15.87 -6.34
CA VAL A 22 -14.12 -16.05 -5.62
C VAL A 22 -14.26 -15.00 -4.51
N PHE A 23 -13.19 -14.75 -3.75
CA PHE A 23 -13.18 -13.72 -2.71
C PHE A 23 -13.41 -12.32 -3.27
N CYS A 24 -12.71 -11.93 -4.34
CA CYS A 24 -12.90 -10.64 -5.01
C CYS A 24 -14.31 -10.48 -5.57
N THR A 25 -14.87 -11.53 -6.20
CA THR A 25 -16.24 -11.52 -6.71
C THR A 25 -17.25 -11.38 -5.57
N ALA A 26 -17.07 -12.09 -4.46
CA ALA A 26 -17.94 -11.98 -3.29
C ALA A 26 -17.92 -10.56 -2.69
N LEU A 27 -16.73 -9.95 -2.58
CA LEU A 27 -16.59 -8.56 -2.14
C LEU A 27 -17.29 -7.59 -3.11
N ALA A 28 -17.09 -7.75 -4.41
CA ALA A 28 -17.71 -6.88 -5.42
C ALA A 28 -19.26 -6.97 -5.43
N LEU A 29 -19.82 -8.15 -5.12
CA LEU A 29 -21.26 -8.33 -4.99
C LEU A 29 -21.82 -7.75 -3.69
N THR A 30 -21.01 -7.72 -2.62
CA THR A 30 -21.42 -7.24 -1.29
C THR A 30 -21.28 -5.73 -1.15
N PHE A 31 -20.22 -5.16 -1.73
CA PHE A 31 -19.90 -3.74 -1.65
C PHE A 31 -20.03 -3.11 -3.04
N THR A 32 -21.04 -2.25 -3.21
CA THR A 32 -21.19 -1.48 -4.44
C THR A 32 -20.03 -0.51 -4.57
N ALA A 33 -19.42 -0.44 -5.75
CA ALA A 33 -18.37 0.52 -6.02
C ALA A 33 -18.92 1.96 -5.87
N SER A 34 -18.24 2.78 -5.08
CA SER A 34 -18.51 4.21 -5.06
C SER A 34 -18.09 4.81 -6.40
N VAL A 35 -19.01 5.47 -7.10
CA VAL A 35 -18.66 6.28 -8.27
C VAL A 35 -17.99 7.56 -7.78
N GLY A 36 -16.78 7.83 -8.27
CA GLY A 36 -16.06 9.05 -7.91
C GLY A 36 -16.86 10.32 -8.25
N THR A 37 -16.47 11.44 -7.66
CA THR A 37 -17.08 12.74 -7.97
C THR A 37 -16.82 13.12 -9.42
N SER A 38 -17.88 13.49 -10.15
CA SER A 38 -17.75 14.05 -11.51
C SER A 38 -16.84 15.29 -11.52
N ASN A 39 -16.15 15.55 -12.64
CA ASN A 39 -15.41 16.79 -12.85
C ASN A 39 -16.30 18.04 -12.81
N GLN A 40 -17.63 17.86 -12.89
CA GLN A 40 -18.63 18.92 -12.77
C GLN A 40 -19.30 18.97 -11.38
N ALA A 41 -18.90 18.08 -10.46
CA ALA A 41 -19.43 18.11 -9.10
C ALA A 41 -18.97 19.41 -8.39
N PRO A 42 -19.80 19.96 -7.49
CA PRO A 42 -19.35 21.03 -6.60
C PRO A 42 -18.05 20.63 -5.91
N SER A 43 -17.16 21.59 -5.68
CA SER A 43 -15.91 21.36 -4.96
C SER A 43 -16.20 20.57 -3.69
N ALA A 44 -15.63 19.37 -3.59
CA ALA A 44 -15.77 18.56 -2.40
C ALA A 44 -15.20 19.33 -1.20
N SER A 45 -15.91 19.30 -0.07
CA SER A 45 -15.41 19.89 1.17
C SER A 45 -14.10 19.21 1.61
N HIS A 46 -13.95 17.92 1.28
CA HIS A 46 -12.75 17.12 1.54
C HIS A 46 -12.43 16.21 0.35
N ALA A 47 -11.18 16.25 -0.12
CA ALA A 47 -10.66 15.31 -1.10
C ALA A 47 -9.96 14.17 -0.37
N VAL A 48 -10.42 12.94 -0.59
CA VAL A 48 -9.89 11.73 0.03
C VAL A 48 -9.27 10.84 -1.05
N ALA A 49 -8.02 10.43 -0.83
CA ALA A 49 -7.33 9.49 -1.69
C ALA A 49 -7.76 8.05 -1.36
N PRO A 50 -7.67 7.12 -2.33
CA PRO A 50 -7.86 5.70 -2.04
C PRO A 50 -6.99 5.24 -0.86
N TRP A 51 -7.50 4.34 -0.03
CA TRP A 51 -6.88 3.91 1.23
C TRP A 51 -5.40 3.49 1.11
N ILE A 52 -5.00 2.94 -0.04
CA ILE A 52 -3.60 2.55 -0.31
C ILE A 52 -2.64 3.75 -0.34
N PHE A 53 -3.15 4.94 -0.68
CA PHE A 53 -2.42 6.20 -0.68
C PHE A 53 -2.64 7.03 0.60
N GLY A 54 -3.48 6.54 1.52
CA GLY A 54 -3.77 7.19 2.81
C GLY A 54 -2.53 7.65 3.57
N PRO A 55 -1.44 6.86 3.69
CA PRO A 55 -0.22 7.28 4.37
C PRO A 55 0.44 8.50 3.73
N ILE A 56 0.46 8.56 2.40
CA ILE A 56 1.02 9.68 1.64
C ILE A 56 0.12 10.91 1.81
N GLN A 57 -1.21 10.74 1.76
CA GLN A 57 -2.16 11.81 2.03
C GLN A 57 -1.97 12.40 3.43
N ILE A 58 -1.78 11.57 4.46
CA ILE A 58 -1.50 12.05 5.82
C ILE A 58 -0.20 12.85 5.86
N LEU A 59 0.87 12.36 5.24
CA LEU A 59 2.13 13.11 5.19
C LEU A 59 1.95 14.47 4.50
N LEU A 60 1.14 14.54 3.44
CA LEU A 60 0.82 15.77 2.71
C LEU A 60 0.04 16.80 3.54
N LEU A 61 -0.65 16.41 4.61
CA LEU A 61 -1.30 17.36 5.53
C LEU A 61 -0.29 18.16 6.35
N TYR A 62 0.89 17.59 6.62
CA TYR A 62 1.88 18.18 7.52
C TYR A 62 3.13 18.67 6.80
N ILE A 63 3.33 18.30 5.55
CA ILE A 63 4.57 18.54 4.80
C ILE A 63 4.24 19.34 3.53
N PRO A 64 5.12 20.28 3.10
CA PRO A 64 4.94 21.01 1.84
C PRO A 64 4.62 20.08 0.65
N PRO A 65 3.67 20.44 -0.22
CA PRO A 65 3.21 19.56 -1.30
C PRO A 65 4.32 19.06 -2.22
N LEU A 66 5.31 19.89 -2.52
CA LEU A 66 6.47 19.50 -3.35
C LEU A 66 7.22 18.33 -2.71
N ILE A 67 7.42 18.36 -1.39
CA ILE A 67 8.17 17.33 -0.67
C ILE A 67 7.31 16.07 -0.55
N GLY A 68 6.05 16.23 -0.12
CA GLY A 68 5.09 15.13 0.07
C GLY A 68 4.73 14.38 -1.20
N ALA A 69 4.48 15.09 -2.31
CA ALA A 69 3.93 14.50 -3.52
C ALA A 69 5.02 14.05 -4.52
N LEU A 70 6.21 14.66 -4.49
CA LEU A 70 7.28 14.36 -5.43
C LEU A 70 8.46 13.65 -4.76
N PHE A 71 9.06 14.26 -3.75
CA PHE A 71 10.29 13.71 -3.14
C PHE A 71 10.05 12.41 -2.39
N PHE A 72 8.98 12.29 -1.60
CA PHE A 72 8.68 11.06 -0.86
C PHE A 72 8.53 9.82 -1.77
N PRO A 73 7.70 9.84 -2.82
CA PRO A 73 7.60 8.71 -3.74
C PRO A 73 8.94 8.35 -4.38
N ILE A 74 9.72 9.36 -4.80
CA ILE A 74 11.05 9.14 -5.39
C ILE A 74 11.99 8.46 -4.39
N ILE A 75 12.03 8.92 -3.14
CA ILE A 75 12.87 8.33 -2.09
C ILE A 75 12.44 6.89 -1.78
N ILE A 76 11.14 6.63 -1.72
CA ILE A 76 10.61 5.27 -1.47
C ILE A 76 11.01 4.32 -2.61
N ILE A 77 10.81 4.74 -3.87
CA ILE A 77 11.18 3.93 -5.04
C ILE A 77 12.70 3.71 -5.07
N ALA A 78 13.48 4.76 -4.89
CA ALA A 78 14.94 4.67 -4.87
C ALA A 78 15.45 3.81 -3.70
N GLY A 79 14.81 3.89 -2.54
CA GLY A 79 15.14 3.08 -1.36
C GLY A 79 14.81 1.60 -1.56
N LEU A 80 13.64 1.28 -2.09
CA LEU A 80 13.24 -0.09 -2.45
C LEU A 80 14.13 -0.66 -3.54
N ALA A 81 14.41 0.13 -4.58
CA ALA A 81 15.32 -0.26 -5.64
C ALA A 81 16.73 -0.47 -5.09
N GLY A 82 17.25 0.43 -4.25
CA GLY A 82 18.59 0.32 -3.66
C GLY A 82 18.74 -0.74 -2.56
N LEU A 83 17.64 -1.28 -2.03
CA LEU A 83 17.63 -2.19 -0.89
C LEU A 83 18.55 -3.41 -1.06
N PRO A 84 18.59 -4.12 -2.22
CA PRO A 84 19.48 -5.27 -2.41
C PRO A 84 20.96 -4.91 -2.25
N TRP A 85 21.38 -3.76 -2.79
CA TRP A 85 22.76 -3.27 -2.65
C TRP A 85 23.08 -2.87 -1.23
N LEU A 86 22.14 -2.20 -0.56
CA LEU A 86 22.27 -1.78 0.82
C LEU A 86 22.39 -2.98 1.77
N VAL A 87 21.60 -4.03 1.55
CA VAL A 87 21.65 -5.30 2.28
C VAL A 87 22.99 -5.99 2.08
N ASN A 88 23.50 -6.04 0.85
CA ASN A 88 24.81 -6.64 0.54
C ASN A 88 25.97 -5.93 1.26
N TYR A 89 25.85 -4.61 1.48
CA TYR A 89 26.89 -3.82 2.15
C TYR A 89 26.76 -3.82 3.69
N LEU A 90 25.55 -3.65 4.23
CA LEU A 90 25.29 -3.49 5.67
C LEU A 90 24.95 -4.81 6.39
N GLY A 91 24.74 -5.89 5.63
CA GLY A 91 24.29 -7.19 6.12
C GLY A 91 22.77 -7.33 6.25
N GLU A 92 22.31 -8.58 6.16
CA GLU A 92 20.88 -8.96 6.13
C GLU A 92 20.09 -8.43 7.33
N ARG A 93 20.66 -8.51 8.54
CA ARG A 93 20.02 -8.06 9.78
C ARG A 93 19.74 -6.55 9.80
N SER A 94 20.58 -5.77 9.15
CA SER A 94 20.39 -4.32 9.03
C SER A 94 19.27 -4.01 8.03
N GLY A 95 19.23 -4.71 6.90
CA GLY A 95 18.16 -4.59 5.92
C GLY A 95 16.79 -4.99 6.46
N GLU A 96 16.72 -6.09 7.20
CA GLU A 96 15.49 -6.54 7.88
C GLU A 96 14.96 -5.48 8.84
N ARG A 97 15.84 -4.87 9.64
CA ARG A 97 15.46 -3.77 10.55
C ARG A 97 14.94 -2.54 9.79
N ILE A 98 15.62 -2.13 8.72
CA ILE A 98 15.20 -0.99 7.89
C ILE A 98 13.81 -1.25 7.31
N PHE A 99 13.60 -2.43 6.72
CA PHE A 99 12.31 -2.83 6.16
C PHE A 99 11.22 -2.89 7.23
N SER A 100 11.51 -3.49 8.39
CA SER A 100 10.56 -3.61 9.50
C SER A 100 10.15 -2.25 10.06
N VAL A 101 11.10 -1.33 10.23
CA VAL A 101 10.82 0.06 10.67
C VAL A 101 9.95 0.78 9.64
N PHE A 102 10.30 0.69 8.35
CA PHE A 102 9.52 1.31 7.28
C PHE A 102 8.09 0.74 7.21
N PHE A 103 7.94 -0.58 7.28
CA PHE A 103 6.65 -1.26 7.30
C PHE A 103 5.80 -0.86 8.51
N CYS A 104 6.40 -0.81 9.70
CA CYS A 104 5.72 -0.36 10.92
C CYS A 104 5.24 1.09 10.79
N LEU A 105 6.08 1.97 10.26
CA LEU A 105 5.72 3.37 9.99
C LEU A 105 4.54 3.47 9.01
N VAL A 106 4.53 2.69 7.92
CA VAL A 106 3.40 2.64 6.99
C VAL A 106 2.12 2.17 7.68
N ILE A 107 2.18 1.15 8.53
CA ILE A 107 1.01 0.68 9.31
C ILE A 107 0.50 1.78 10.24
N VAL A 108 1.38 2.46 10.96
CA VAL A 108 1.00 3.56 11.87
C VAL A 108 0.33 4.68 11.10
N LEU A 109 0.88 5.06 9.93
CA LEU A 109 0.29 6.08 9.07
C LEU A 109 -1.06 5.64 8.47
N LEU A 110 -1.21 4.36 8.09
CA LEU A 110 -2.49 3.80 7.64
C LEU A 110 -3.54 3.84 8.74
N PHE A 111 -3.16 3.44 9.96
CA PHE A 111 -4.06 3.49 11.11
C PHE A 111 -4.47 4.94 11.41
N TRP A 112 -3.51 5.86 11.41
CA TRP A 112 -3.79 7.28 11.60
C TRP A 112 -4.70 7.84 10.51
N PHE A 113 -4.50 7.45 9.25
CA PHE A 113 -5.39 7.79 8.15
C PHE A 113 -6.81 7.29 8.37
N MET A 114 -6.99 6.03 8.76
CA MET A 114 -8.30 5.46 9.07
C MET A 114 -8.99 6.21 10.22
N VAL A 115 -8.25 6.60 11.26
CA VAL A 115 -8.79 7.41 12.35
C VAL A 115 -9.26 8.77 11.81
N GLN A 116 -8.41 9.50 11.08
CA GLN A 116 -8.77 10.80 10.50
C GLN A 116 -10.00 10.71 9.60
N GLU A 117 -10.08 9.67 8.77
CA GLU A 117 -11.23 9.44 7.90
C GLU A 117 -12.53 9.26 8.71
N VAL A 118 -12.50 8.52 9.82
CA VAL A 118 -13.66 8.35 10.71
C VAL A 118 -14.07 9.65 11.41
N TRP A 119 -13.11 10.50 11.77
CA TRP A 119 -13.39 11.78 12.44
C TRP A 119 -13.87 12.89 11.48
N TRP A 120 -13.63 12.75 10.18
CA TRP A 120 -14.08 13.70 9.14
C TRP A 120 -15.40 13.30 8.45
N ILE A 121 -15.97 12.14 8.79
CA ILE A 121 -17.35 11.75 8.44
C ILE A 121 -18.34 12.43 9.39
#